data_AF-A0A1G8RCH3-F1
#
_entry.id   AF-A0A1G8RCH3-F1
#
_cell.length_a   1.000
_cell.length_b   1.000
_cell.length_c   1.000
_cell.angle_alpha   90.00
_cell.angle_beta   90.00
_cell.angle_gamma   90.00
#
_symmetry.space_group_name_H-M   'P 1'
#
loop_
_entity.id
_entity.type
_entity.pdbx_description
1 polymer ?
#
loop_
_entity_poly.entity_id
_entity_poly.type
_entity_poly.pdbx_seq_one_letter_code
_entity_poly.pdbx_strand_id
1 'polypeptide(L)' 'MKEKLSYIFYWLILLLGIHSFWQFFFVEYGFVYTMIFTFSCGFLGLVLAMSLRSRILIAVSASLLLSPYLLLVVMNII' A
#
# COMPACT_ATOMS: atom_id res chain seq x y z
N MET A 1 -16.37 -18.93 -3.40
CA MET A 1 -15.02 -19.23 -2.84
C MET A 1 -13.92 -18.34 -3.44
N LYS A 2 -13.83 -18.21 -4.77
CA LYS A 2 -12.80 -17.38 -5.43
C LYS A 2 -12.77 -15.92 -4.95
N GLU A 3 -13.93 -15.28 -4.83
CA GLU A 3 -13.99 -13.89 -4.33
C GLU A 3 -13.48 -13.76 -2.89
N LYS A 4 -13.89 -14.66 -1.98
CA LYS A 4 -13.38 -14.68 -0.59
C LYS A 4 -11.86 -14.78 -0.54
N LEU A 5 -11.26 -15.61 -1.40
CA LEU A 5 -9.81 -15.75 -1.50
C LEU A 5 -9.16 -14.43 -1.96
N SER A 6 -9.71 -13.78 -2.98
CA SER A 6 -9.23 -12.49 -3.48
C SER A 6 -9.31 -11.38 -2.41
N TYR A 7 -10.35 -11.36 -1.58
CA TYR A 7 -10.44 -10.45 -0.43
C TYR A 7 -9.35 -10.73 0.61
N ILE A 8 -9.07 -11.99 0.93
CA ILE A 8 -8.00 -12.35 1.87
C ILE A 8 -6.64 -11.88 1.34
N PHE A 9 -6.35 -12.13 0.06
CA PHE A 9 -5.11 -11.65 -0.57
C PHE A 9 -5.03 -10.13 -0.59
N TYR A 10 -6.13 -9.44 -0.89
CA TYR A 10 -6.18 -7.98 -0.84
C TYR A 10 -5.77 -7.45 0.53
N TRP A 11 -6.36 -7.98 1.61
CA TRP A 11 -6.06 -7.53 2.97
C TRP A 11 -4.62 -7.85 3.39
N LEU A 12 -4.07 -8.99 2.96
CA LEU A 12 -2.65 -9.32 3.19
C LEU A 12 -1.72 -8.31 2.50
N ILE A 13 -1.99 -7.98 1.23
CA ILE A 13 -1.20 -6.99 0.49
C ILE A 13 -1.28 -5.62 1.16
N LEU A 14 -2.49 -5.22 1.60
CA LEU A 14 -2.68 -3.95 2.30
C LEU A 14 -1.87 -3.91 3.61
N LEU A 15 -1.93 -4.97 4.42
CA LEU A 15 -1.17 -5.07 5.66
C LEU A 15 0.34 -5.02 5.42
N LEU A 16 0.84 -5.66 4.36
CA LEU A 16 2.26 -5.58 3.97
C LEU A 16 2.66 -4.15 3.56
N GLY A 17 1.81 -3.48 2.79
CA GLY A 17 2.02 -2.08 2.42
C GLY A 17 2.12 -1.17 3.64
N ILE A 18 1.19 -1.31 4.60
CA ILE A 18 1.19 -0.55 5.85
C ILE A 18 2.43 -0.89 6.70
N HIS A 19 2.77 -2.18 6.82
CA HIS A 19 3.96 -2.62 7.56
C HIS A 19 5.25 -2.00 7.00
N SER A 20 5.32 -1.73 5.70
CA SER A 20 6.51 -1.12 5.10
C SER A 20 6.84 0.27 5.66
N PHE A 21 5.88 0.99 6.27
CA PHE A 21 6.14 2.25 6.99
C PHE A 21 6.93 2.05 8.28
N TRP A 22 6.86 0.88 8.91
CA TRP A 22 7.72 0.59 10.06
C TRP A 22 9.19 0.58 9.62
N GLN A 23 9.49 -0.06 8.49
CA GLN A 23 10.85 -0.16 7.95
C GLN A 23 11.47 1.20 7.60
N PHE A 24 10.64 2.22 7.33
CA PHE A 24 11.08 3.59 7.09
C PHE A 24 11.97 4.12 8.23
N PHE A 25 11.61 3.84 9.49
CA PHE A 25 12.28 4.42 10.66
C PHE A 25 13.49 3.63 11.15
N PHE A 26 13.60 2.34 10.81
CA PHE A 26 14.58 1.42 11.41
C PHE A 26 15.67 0.95 10.44
N VAL A 27 15.55 1.24 9.14
CA VAL A 27 16.50 0.78 8.11
C VAL A 27 17.16 1.97 7.42
N GLU A 28 18.47 1.91 7.17
CA GLU A 28 19.24 2.99 6.51
C GLU A 28 18.68 3.37 5.13
N TYR A 29 18.17 2.40 4.37
CA TYR A 29 17.48 2.61 3.10
C TYR A 29 15.95 2.51 3.24
N GLY A 30 15.44 2.76 4.45
CA GLY A 30 14.04 2.64 4.83
C GLY A 30 13.13 3.45 3.91
N PHE A 31 13.53 4.66 3.52
CA PHE A 31 12.77 5.48 2.58
C PHE A 31 12.53 4.80 1.22
N VAL A 32 13.60 4.36 0.56
CA VAL A 32 13.52 3.73 -0.76
C VAL A 32 12.76 2.41 -0.66
N TYR A 33 13.02 1.65 0.40
CA TYR A 33 12.30 0.41 0.68
C TYR A 33 10.79 0.66 0.83
N THR A 34 10.39 1.58 1.71
CA THR A 34 8.99 1.93 1.95
C THR A 34 8.32 2.44 0.67
N MET A 35 8.98 3.29 -0.11
CA MET A 35 8.46 3.77 -1.39
C MET A 35 8.16 2.59 -2.33
N ILE A 36 9.14 1.73 -2.61
CA ILE A 36 8.99 0.62 -3.55
C ILE A 36 7.94 -0.38 -3.05
N PHE A 37 7.99 -0.78 -1.78
CA PHE A 37 7.05 -1.74 -1.21
C PHE A 37 5.63 -1.18 -1.16
N THR A 38 5.46 0.05 -0.69
CA THR A 38 4.13 0.67 -0.61
C THR A 38 3.54 0.86 -2.01
N PHE A 39 4.32 1.32 -2.99
CA PHE A 39 3.85 1.44 -4.37
C PHE A 39 3.45 0.08 -4.95
N SER A 40 4.29 -0.93 -4.77
CA SER A 40 4.02 -2.28 -5.28
C SER A 40 2.75 -2.87 -4.65
N CYS A 41 2.60 -2.74 -3.33
CA CYS A 41 1.42 -3.22 -2.62
C CYS A 41 0.16 -2.43 -3.00
N GLY A 42 0.25 -1.10 -3.05
CA GLY A 42 -0.86 -0.24 -3.46
C GLY A 42 -1.32 -0.52 -4.89
N PHE A 43 -0.39 -0.73 -5.82
CA PHE A 43 -0.69 -1.06 -7.22
C PHE A 43 -1.35 -2.44 -7.35
N LEU A 44 -0.77 -3.47 -6.74
CA LEU A 44 -1.34 -4.82 -6.74
C LEU A 44 -2.71 -4.85 -6.05
N GLY A 45 -2.85 -4.14 -4.93
CA GLY A 45 -4.12 -3.95 -4.23
C GLY A 45 -5.14 -3.24 -5.12
N LEU A 46 -4.75 -2.23 -5.89
CA LEU A 46 -5.62 -1.52 -6.82
C LEU A 46 -6.14 -2.46 -7.92
N VAL A 47 -5.26 -3.26 -8.54
CA VAL A 47 -5.63 -4.24 -9.56
C VAL A 47 -6.63 -5.26 -8.99
N LEU A 48 -6.38 -5.79 -7.78
CA LEU A 48 -7.31 -6.71 -7.12
C LEU A 48 -8.65 -6.03 -6.79
N ALA A 49 -8.63 -4.80 -6.30
CA ALA A 49 -9.83 -4.04 -5.98
C ALA A 49 -10.70 -3.76 -7.22
N MET A 50 -10.06 -3.45 -8.36
CA MET A 50 -10.73 -3.28 -9.65
C MET A 50 -11.36 -4.60 -10.13
N SER A 51 -10.64 -5.72 -9.97
CA SER A 51 -11.17 -7.06 -10.27
C SER A 51 -12.40 -7.40 -9.41
N LEU A 52 -12.37 -7.03 -8.13
CA LEU A 52 -13.50 -7.18 -7.19
C LEU A 52 -14.61 -6.13 -7.39
N ARG A 53 -14.43 -5.16 -8.29
CA ARG A 53 -15.35 -4.03 -8.56
C ARG A 53 -15.76 -3.23 -7.32
N SER A 54 -14.95 -3.25 -6.27
CA SER A 54 -15.24 -2.57 -5.00
C SER A 54 -14.62 -1.18 -4.97
N ARG A 55 -15.46 -0.14 -5.06
CA ARG A 55 -15.00 1.26 -5.04
C ARG A 55 -14.27 1.62 -3.73
N ILE A 56 -14.70 1.01 -2.63
CA ILE A 56 -14.07 1.21 -1.31
C ILE A 56 -12.63 0.70 -1.34
N LEU A 57 -12.42 -0.53 -1.82
CA LEU A 57 -11.08 -1.12 -1.90
C LEU A 57 -10.20 -0.35 -2.90
N ILE A 58 -10.77 0.16 -3.99
CA ILE A 58 -10.05 1.01 -4.94
C ILE A 58 -9.55 2.28 -4.23
N ALA A 59 -10.42 2.95 -3.48
CA ALA A 59 -10.06 4.15 -2.73
C ALA A 59 -8.99 3.88 -1.66
N VAL A 60 -9.08 2.75 -0.95
CA VAL A 60 -8.08 2.33 0.04
C VAL A 60 -6.73 2.07 -0.62
N SER A 61 -6.68 1.36 -1.75
CA SER A 61 -5.44 1.12 -2.50
C SER A 61 -4.83 2.40 -3.07
N ALA A 62 -5.66 3.29 -3.60
CA ALA A 62 -5.21 4.60 -4.06
C ALA A 62 -4.65 5.44 -2.91
N SER A 63 -5.26 5.38 -1.73
CA SER A 63 -4.76 6.04 -0.52
C SER A 63 -3.41 5.47 -0.09
N LEU A 64 -3.23 4.14 -0.19
CA LEU A 64 -1.95 3.50 0.08
C LEU A 64 -0.87 3.94 -0.94
N LEU A 65 -1.20 4.11 -2.21
CA LEU A 65 -0.25 4.63 -3.22
C LEU A 65 0.19 6.07 -2.92
N LEU A 66 -0.70 6.88 -2.37
CA LEU A 66 -0.43 8.29 -2.05
C LEU A 66 0.21 8.49 -0.67
N SER A 67 0.09 7.52 0.24
CA SER A 67 0.62 7.64 1.60
C SER A 67 2.13 7.89 1.72
N PRO A 68 3.04 7.34 0.88
CA PRO A 68 4.45 7.68 0.99
C PRO A 68 4.73 9.15 0.63
N TYR A 69 3.94 9.74 -0.26
CA TYR A 69 4.06 11.19 -0.55
C TYR A 69 3.60 12.04 0.63
N LEU A 70 2.51 11.65 1.30
CA LEU A 70 2.08 12.34 2.52
C LEU A 70 3.15 12.27 3.62
N LEU A 71 3.82 11.13 3.77
CA LEU A 71 4.94 10.99 4.70
C LEU A 71 6.08 11.96 4.38
N LEU A 72 6.46 12.06 3.10
CA LEU A 72 7.51 12.99 2.65
C LEU A 72 7.20 14.45 2.97
N VAL A 73 5.95 14.87 2.75
CA VAL A 73 5.46 16.21 3.07
C VAL A 73 5.50 16.46 4.58
N VAL A 74 5.02 15.51 5.39
CA VAL A 74 5.05 15.62 6.86
C VAL A 74 6.49 15.73 7.38
N MET A 75 7.42 15.05 6.73
CA MET A 75 8.84 15.09 7.08
C MET A 75 9.60 16.30 6.51
N ASN A 76 8.95 17.19 5.77
CA ASN A 76 9.57 18.36 5.12
C ASN A 76 10.78 17.99 4.24
N ILE A 77 10.74 16.80 3.61
CA ILE A 77 11.79 16.36 2.67
C ILE A 77 11.55 16.98 1.29
N ILE A 78 10.28 17.25 0.96
CA ILE A 78 9.80 17.93 -0.25
C ILE A 78 8.83 19.01 0.20
#